data_AF-A0A9W6I3L3-F1
#
_entry.id   AF-A0A9W6I3L3-F1
#
_cell.length_a   1.000
_cell.length_b   1.000
_cell.length_c   1.000
_cell.angle_alpha   90.00
_cell.angle_beta   90.00
_cell.angle_gamma   90.00
#
_symmetry.space_group_name_H-M   'P 1'
#
loop_
_entity.id
_entity.type
_entity.pdbx_description
1 polymer ?
#
loop_
_entity_poly.entity_id
_entity_poly.type
_entity_poly.pdbx_seq_one_letter_code
_entity_poly.pdbx_strand_id
1 'polypeptide(L)'
;MDPIHTRYAELLEAGFPRGQVCLTWCRNSDLEEVAHRFGAAPETGSWATPDELEDLEEEHGEELVELTTMGEWTIAMEPSGFQGVRSAVLEPLSAGGCAFSVFWNGELDNEVAYAVDGRVVTSFDLMDIGQRSGSDPAALDGLLRQVGLHDGLPAQARKARVLALGEALSGQRLTPQWLRSDQFTVLVTDPLPDPLVPAALLNPRAPFLDEPEMARILANPSPAVLLDITKLAVSFAVAAIDLEDSLGEETLRVLEHGERSPGEREALRSRLARLRVETDRQAKRTQARSMPGTTDEVMPLWRKSAALVLLELALDPSPVDAARSAAERAGNFCATGTDHMRLRVLSNVVERIAYDLRHP
;
A
#
# COMPACT_ATOMS: atom_id res chain seq x y z
N MET A 1 -19.10 12.72 31.04
CA MET A 1 -18.31 11.97 30.04
C MET A 1 -18.54 12.65 28.70
N ASP A 2 -17.51 12.83 27.88
CA ASP A 2 -17.67 13.48 26.57
C ASP A 2 -18.59 12.62 25.65
N PRO A 3 -19.65 13.20 25.04
CA PRO A 3 -20.59 12.46 24.20
C PRO A 3 -19.96 11.71 23.03
N ILE A 4 -18.84 12.18 22.46
CA ILE A 4 -18.12 11.45 21.40
C ILE A 4 -17.51 10.16 21.96
N HIS A 5 -16.86 10.23 23.13
CA HIS A 5 -16.28 9.05 23.77
C HIS A 5 -17.34 8.03 24.19
N THR A 6 -18.49 8.49 24.72
CA THR A 6 -19.58 7.57 25.09
C THR A 6 -20.11 6.82 23.88
N ARG A 7 -20.36 7.50 22.76
CA ARG A 7 -20.84 6.86 21.53
C ARG A 7 -19.83 5.88 20.95
N TYR A 8 -18.55 6.23 20.95
CA TYR A 8 -17.52 5.30 20.52
C TYR A 8 -17.44 4.07 21.43
N ALA A 9 -17.58 4.24 22.75
CA ALA A 9 -17.65 3.10 23.66
C ALA A 9 -18.86 2.19 23.36
N GLU A 10 -20.03 2.76 23.06
CA GLU A 10 -21.21 1.99 22.65
C GLU A 10 -20.98 1.21 21.35
N LEU A 11 -20.30 1.78 20.35
CA LEU A 11 -19.91 1.07 19.13
C LEU A 11 -18.95 -0.08 19.43
N LEU A 12 -17.96 0.13 20.29
CA LEU A 12 -17.01 -0.91 20.71
C LEU A 12 -17.66 -2.02 21.52
N GLU A 13 -18.71 -1.74 22.28
CA GLU A 13 -19.54 -2.75 22.97
C GLU A 13 -20.45 -3.49 21.99
N ALA A 14 -20.79 -2.86 20.86
CA ALA A 14 -21.61 -3.43 19.81
C ALA A 14 -20.84 -4.28 18.78
N GLY A 15 -19.51 -4.38 18.91
CA GLY A 15 -18.68 -5.21 18.04
C GLY A 15 -17.76 -4.43 17.09
N PHE A 16 -17.75 -3.09 17.13
CA PHE A 16 -16.87 -2.31 16.25
C PHE A 16 -15.38 -2.68 16.43
N PRO A 17 -14.61 -2.90 15.34
CA PRO A 17 -13.23 -3.32 15.44
C PRO A 17 -12.33 -2.38 16.25
N ARG A 18 -11.56 -2.95 17.18
CA ARG A 18 -10.65 -2.18 18.08
C ARG A 18 -9.25 -2.01 17.51
N GLY A 19 -8.71 -3.10 16.97
CA GLY A 19 -7.32 -3.21 16.56
C GLY A 19 -7.07 -2.57 15.19
N GLN A 20 -7.93 -2.89 14.23
CA GLN A 20 -7.78 -2.52 12.84
C GLN A 20 -9.14 -2.25 12.21
N VAL A 21 -9.22 -1.29 11.31
CA VAL A 21 -10.36 -1.03 10.43
C VAL A 21 -9.98 0.06 9.43
N CYS A 22 -10.50 -0.03 8.21
CA CYS A 22 -10.66 1.08 7.30
C CYS A 22 -12.15 1.41 7.17
N LEU A 23 -12.52 2.67 7.39
CA LEU A 23 -13.89 3.13 7.27
C LEU A 23 -13.97 4.30 6.31
N THR A 24 -14.77 4.15 5.27
CA THR A 24 -14.89 5.12 4.18
C THR A 24 -16.32 5.60 4.02
N TRP A 25 -16.53 6.91 4.10
CA TRP A 25 -17.77 7.59 3.76
C TRP A 25 -17.66 8.09 2.33
N CYS A 26 -18.52 7.61 1.45
CA CYS A 26 -18.61 8.07 0.07
C CYS A 26 -19.98 8.69 -0.18
N ARG A 27 -20.05 9.90 -0.74
CA ARG A 27 -21.33 10.53 -1.11
C ARG A 27 -21.85 9.95 -2.43
N ASN A 28 -22.21 8.68 -2.38
CA ASN A 28 -22.84 7.92 -3.46
C ASN A 28 -23.64 6.78 -2.83
N SER A 29 -24.94 6.71 -3.11
CA SER A 29 -25.84 5.67 -2.57
C SER A 29 -25.92 4.42 -3.44
N ASP A 30 -25.27 4.40 -4.60
CA ASP A 30 -25.23 3.23 -5.49
C ASP A 30 -24.13 2.26 -5.03
N LEU A 31 -24.54 1.18 -4.36
CA LEU A 31 -23.63 0.18 -3.79
C LEU A 31 -22.78 -0.52 -4.86
N GLU A 32 -23.34 -0.78 -6.04
CA GLU A 32 -22.60 -1.45 -7.11
C GLU A 32 -21.52 -0.53 -7.68
N GLU A 33 -21.84 0.75 -7.87
CA GLU A 33 -20.85 1.76 -8.29
C GLU A 33 -19.76 1.96 -7.23
N VAL A 34 -20.11 1.94 -5.93
CA VAL A 34 -19.10 1.99 -4.85
C VAL A 34 -18.21 0.75 -4.89
N ALA A 35 -18.77 -0.45 -5.01
CA ALA A 35 -18.00 -1.70 -5.12
C ALA A 35 -17.03 -1.67 -6.31
N HIS A 36 -17.48 -1.25 -7.50
CA HIS A 36 -16.61 -1.10 -8.67
C HIS A 36 -15.45 -0.14 -8.41
N ARG A 37 -15.67 0.97 -7.71
CA ARG A 37 -14.61 1.95 -7.39
C ARG A 37 -13.61 1.45 -6.34
N PHE A 38 -13.99 0.46 -5.54
CA PHE A 38 -13.05 -0.31 -4.71
C PHE A 38 -12.24 -1.33 -5.51
N GLY A 39 -12.62 -1.61 -6.76
CA GLY A 39 -12.02 -2.66 -7.58
C GLY A 39 -12.68 -4.04 -7.40
N ALA A 40 -13.83 -4.10 -6.73
CA ALA A 40 -14.60 -5.33 -6.60
C ALA A 40 -15.57 -5.52 -7.78
N ALA A 41 -15.93 -6.79 -8.04
CA ALA A 41 -16.97 -7.17 -8.98
C ALA A 41 -18.31 -7.27 -8.24
N PRO A 42 -19.23 -6.29 -8.32
CA PRO A 42 -20.46 -6.31 -7.50
C PRO A 42 -21.39 -7.48 -7.82
N GLU A 43 -21.30 -8.07 -9.01
CA GLU A 43 -22.04 -9.27 -9.37
C GLU A 43 -21.67 -10.50 -8.54
N THR A 44 -20.49 -10.49 -7.89
CA THR A 44 -20.10 -11.52 -6.92
C THR A 44 -20.51 -11.16 -5.49
N GLY A 45 -21.08 -9.98 -5.29
CA GLY A 45 -21.51 -9.50 -3.97
C GLY A 45 -22.80 -10.15 -3.47
N SER A 46 -22.98 -10.12 -2.16
CA SER A 46 -24.15 -10.69 -1.50
C SER A 46 -24.54 -9.91 -0.26
N TRP A 47 -25.79 -10.02 0.17
CA TRP A 47 -26.18 -9.53 1.49
C TRP A 47 -25.79 -10.56 2.55
N ALA A 48 -25.11 -10.10 3.59
CA ALA A 48 -24.72 -10.90 4.75
C ALA A 48 -25.35 -10.35 6.02
N THR A 49 -25.90 -11.24 6.83
CA THR A 49 -26.36 -10.97 8.20
C THR A 49 -25.16 -10.79 9.15
N PRO A 50 -25.35 -10.21 10.35
CA PRO A 50 -24.24 -10.04 11.31
C PRO A 50 -23.49 -11.33 11.66
N ASP A 51 -24.19 -12.47 11.74
CA ASP A 51 -23.57 -13.76 12.04
C ASP A 51 -22.72 -14.25 10.85
N GLU A 52 -23.17 -14.01 9.60
CA GLU A 52 -22.42 -14.36 8.39
C GLU A 52 -21.21 -13.44 8.17
N LEU A 53 -21.27 -12.19 8.64
CA LEU A 53 -20.15 -11.25 8.54
C LEU A 53 -18.94 -11.73 9.36
N GLU A 54 -19.15 -12.29 10.55
CA GLU A 54 -18.05 -12.85 11.36
C GLU A 54 -17.33 -13.99 10.61
N ASP A 55 -18.09 -14.90 9.98
CA ASP A 55 -17.52 -15.99 9.19
C ASP A 55 -16.76 -15.46 7.95
N LEU A 56 -17.31 -14.45 7.26
CA LEU A 56 -16.67 -13.84 6.08
C LEU A 56 -15.39 -13.09 6.44
N GLU A 57 -15.37 -12.40 7.59
CA GLU A 57 -14.18 -11.72 8.11
C GLU A 57 -13.05 -12.72 8.36
N GLU A 58 -13.36 -13.87 8.97
CA GLU A 58 -12.38 -14.93 9.22
C GLU A 58 -11.88 -15.57 7.92
N GLU A 59 -12.75 -15.75 6.92
CA GLU A 59 -12.41 -16.39 5.64
C GLU A 59 -11.60 -15.47 4.71
N HIS A 60 -12.00 -14.21 4.59
CA HIS A 60 -11.50 -13.31 3.54
C HIS A 60 -10.60 -12.17 4.04
N GLY A 61 -10.63 -11.85 5.34
CA GLY A 61 -9.71 -10.89 5.96
C GLY A 61 -9.65 -9.53 5.25
N GLU A 62 -8.49 -9.20 4.69
CA GLU A 62 -8.21 -7.90 4.05
C GLU A 62 -8.95 -7.68 2.72
N GLU A 63 -9.48 -8.74 2.11
CA GLU A 63 -10.20 -8.67 0.83
C GLU A 63 -11.67 -8.23 1.02
N LEU A 64 -12.22 -8.37 2.23
CA LEU A 64 -13.64 -8.11 2.51
C LEU A 64 -13.92 -6.61 2.62
N VAL A 65 -14.96 -6.17 1.89
CA VAL A 65 -15.55 -4.84 2.03
C VAL A 65 -17.05 -4.97 2.28
N GLU A 66 -17.50 -4.36 3.37
CA GLU A 66 -18.91 -4.30 3.75
C GLU A 66 -19.49 -2.93 3.41
N LEU A 67 -20.56 -2.91 2.62
CA LEU A 67 -21.19 -1.69 2.13
C LEU A 67 -22.58 -1.50 2.72
N THR A 68 -22.82 -0.32 3.27
CA THR A 68 -24.13 0.09 3.80
C THR A 68 -24.54 1.46 3.29
N THR A 69 -25.74 1.59 2.74
CA THR A 69 -26.31 2.89 2.39
C THR A 69 -26.89 3.60 3.62
N MET A 70 -26.51 4.87 3.83
CA MET A 70 -27.04 5.77 4.85
C MET A 70 -27.44 7.11 4.21
N GLY A 71 -28.69 7.22 3.76
CA GLY A 71 -29.17 8.40 3.04
C GLY A 71 -28.50 8.53 1.66
N GLU A 72 -27.86 9.66 1.39
CA GLU A 72 -27.08 9.88 0.15
C GLU A 72 -25.65 9.31 0.21
N TRP A 73 -25.29 8.65 1.32
CA TRP A 73 -23.95 8.14 1.56
C TRP A 73 -23.92 6.62 1.52
N THR A 74 -22.78 6.07 1.11
CA THR A 74 -22.40 4.69 1.41
C THR A 74 -21.26 4.71 2.41
N ILE A 75 -21.39 3.88 3.44
CA ILE A 75 -20.31 3.56 4.38
C ILE A 75 -19.72 2.23 3.92
N ALA A 76 -18.43 2.24 3.61
CA ALA A 76 -17.66 1.04 3.33
C ALA A 76 -16.76 0.75 4.54
N MET A 77 -16.92 -0.43 5.13
CA MET A 77 -16.09 -0.92 6.22
C MET A 77 -15.22 -2.06 5.70
N GLU A 78 -13.92 -1.96 5.95
CA GLU A 78 -12.97 -3.04 5.72
C GLU A 78 -12.41 -3.40 7.11
N PRO A 79 -12.82 -4.52 7.71
CA PRO A 79 -12.40 -4.89 9.07
C PRO A 79 -10.89 -5.04 9.19
N SER A 80 -10.27 -5.62 8.16
CA SER A 80 -8.81 -5.79 8.06
C SER A 80 -8.18 -5.09 6.85
N GLY A 81 -8.97 -4.62 5.88
CA GLY A 81 -8.45 -3.94 4.68
C GLY A 81 -8.01 -2.49 4.91
N PHE A 82 -7.54 -1.87 3.82
CA PHE A 82 -7.09 -0.47 3.79
C PHE A 82 -7.33 0.21 2.41
N GLN A 83 -8.09 -0.43 1.53
CA GLN A 83 -8.31 0.04 0.16
C GLN A 83 -8.89 1.45 0.13
N GLY A 84 -9.84 1.74 1.00
CA GLY A 84 -10.59 2.99 1.03
C GLY A 84 -9.74 4.25 1.28
N VAL A 85 -8.58 4.13 1.93
CA VAL A 85 -7.67 5.27 2.17
C VAL A 85 -6.71 5.50 1.00
N ARG A 86 -6.52 4.50 0.13
CA ARG A 86 -5.63 4.60 -1.03
C ARG A 86 -6.21 5.58 -2.05
N SER A 87 -5.36 6.46 -2.58
CA SER A 87 -5.76 7.41 -3.63
C SER A 87 -6.40 6.75 -4.86
N ALA A 88 -5.95 5.54 -5.23
CA ALA A 88 -6.52 4.76 -6.33
C ALA A 88 -8.01 4.44 -6.17
N VAL A 89 -8.51 4.40 -4.93
CA VAL A 89 -9.92 4.11 -4.58
C VAL A 89 -10.64 5.40 -4.17
N LEU A 90 -10.02 6.19 -3.28
CA LEU A 90 -10.65 7.37 -2.71
C LEU A 90 -10.93 8.48 -3.73
N GLU A 91 -10.04 8.68 -4.71
CA GLU A 91 -10.26 9.68 -5.75
C GLU A 91 -11.47 9.31 -6.62
N PRO A 92 -11.55 8.11 -7.25
CA PRO A 92 -12.76 7.69 -7.94
C PRO A 92 -14.03 7.75 -7.08
N LEU A 93 -13.97 7.34 -5.80
CA LEU A 93 -15.12 7.44 -4.89
C LEU A 93 -15.63 8.88 -4.76
N SER A 94 -14.73 9.84 -4.69
CA SER A 94 -15.09 11.26 -4.59
C SER A 94 -15.59 11.91 -5.89
N ALA A 95 -15.57 11.21 -7.04
CA ALA A 95 -15.97 11.78 -8.32
C ALA A 95 -17.44 12.22 -8.31
N GLY A 96 -17.70 13.52 -8.51
CA GLY A 96 -19.04 14.11 -8.49
C GLY A 96 -19.58 14.41 -7.09
N GLY A 97 -18.72 14.37 -6.06
CA GLY A 97 -19.08 14.59 -4.67
C GLY A 97 -17.84 14.65 -3.77
N CYS A 98 -17.87 13.90 -2.68
CA CYS A 98 -16.74 13.78 -1.78
C CYS A 98 -16.69 12.40 -1.12
N ALA A 99 -15.47 12.02 -0.72
CA ALA A 99 -15.23 10.81 0.03
C ALA A 99 -14.22 11.08 1.16
N PHE A 100 -14.44 10.46 2.31
CA PHE A 100 -13.58 10.56 3.49
C PHE A 100 -13.27 9.16 3.98
N SER A 101 -12.01 8.84 4.19
CA SER A 101 -11.59 7.54 4.70
C SER A 101 -10.64 7.71 5.88
N VAL A 102 -10.75 6.77 6.81
CA VAL A 102 -9.79 6.61 7.91
C VAL A 102 -9.42 5.15 8.04
N PHE A 103 -8.13 4.90 8.18
CA PHE A 103 -7.55 3.59 8.43
C PHE A 103 -6.68 3.65 9.69
N TRP A 104 -6.69 2.57 10.47
CA TRP A 104 -5.65 2.27 11.45
C TRP A 104 -5.48 0.77 11.63
N ASN A 105 -4.33 0.32 12.11
CA ASN A 105 -4.08 -1.07 12.50
C ASN A 105 -3.32 -1.19 13.84
N GLY A 106 -3.02 -2.44 14.23
CA GLY A 106 -2.29 -2.78 15.45
C GLY A 106 -0.78 -2.44 15.40
N GLU A 107 -0.25 -2.20 14.21
CA GLU A 107 1.17 -1.90 13.95
C GLU A 107 1.48 -0.40 13.99
N LEU A 108 0.51 0.41 14.43
CA LEU A 108 0.53 1.88 14.48
C LEU A 108 0.47 2.55 13.10
N ASP A 109 0.32 1.79 12.01
CA ASP A 109 0.01 2.36 10.71
C ASP A 109 -1.42 2.88 10.71
N ASN A 110 -1.57 4.07 10.15
CA ASN A 110 -2.83 4.79 10.14
C ASN A 110 -2.78 5.91 9.09
N GLU A 111 -3.93 6.22 8.51
CA GLU A 111 -4.05 7.31 7.56
C GLU A 111 -5.48 7.87 7.59
N VAL A 112 -5.60 9.19 7.43
CA VAL A 112 -6.87 9.88 7.21
C VAL A 112 -6.76 10.59 5.88
N ALA A 113 -7.72 10.38 4.99
CA ALA A 113 -7.74 11.01 3.69
C ALA A 113 -9.13 11.53 3.33
N TYR A 114 -9.18 12.71 2.73
CA TYR A 114 -10.39 13.36 2.27
C TYR A 114 -10.21 13.81 0.83
N ALA A 115 -11.12 13.39 -0.03
CA ALA A 115 -11.13 13.70 -1.45
C ALA A 115 -12.43 14.37 -1.89
N VAL A 116 -12.32 15.26 -2.87
CA VAL A 116 -13.44 15.99 -3.48
C VAL A 116 -13.21 16.00 -4.99
N ASP A 117 -14.25 15.64 -5.74
CA ASP A 117 -14.25 15.67 -7.21
C ASP A 117 -13.02 15.02 -7.86
N GLY A 118 -12.65 13.83 -7.38
CA GLY A 118 -11.56 13.04 -7.96
C GLY A 118 -10.17 13.44 -7.51
N ARG A 119 -10.02 14.20 -6.42
CA ARG A 119 -8.71 14.64 -5.93
C ARG A 119 -8.63 14.58 -4.42
N VAL A 120 -7.53 14.04 -3.91
CA VAL A 120 -7.22 14.16 -2.47
C VAL A 120 -6.97 15.63 -2.12
N VAL A 121 -7.81 16.15 -1.23
CA VAL A 121 -7.78 17.53 -0.75
C VAL A 121 -6.96 17.63 0.53
N THR A 122 -7.18 16.72 1.48
CA THR A 122 -6.44 16.67 2.74
C THR A 122 -6.10 15.21 3.06
N SER A 123 -4.84 14.92 3.41
CA SER A 123 -4.43 13.63 4.02
C SER A 123 -3.45 13.88 5.17
N PHE A 124 -3.50 13.05 6.21
CA PHE A 124 -2.58 13.06 7.35
C PHE A 124 -2.53 11.73 8.10
N ASP A 125 -1.47 11.53 8.85
CA ASP A 125 -1.35 10.49 9.88
C ASP A 125 -2.18 10.91 11.10
N LEU A 126 -3.12 10.08 11.55
CA LEU A 126 -3.94 10.28 12.76
C LEU A 126 -3.09 10.45 14.03
N MET A 127 -1.83 10.01 14.03
CA MET A 127 -0.87 10.24 15.10
C MET A 127 -0.02 11.51 14.93
N ASP A 128 -0.01 12.13 13.75
CA ASP A 128 0.63 13.42 13.43
C ASP A 128 -0.28 14.32 12.58
N ILE A 129 -1.36 14.81 13.19
CA ILE A 129 -2.44 15.58 12.54
C ILE A 129 -1.93 16.93 12.04
N GLY A 130 -0.84 17.44 12.63
CA GLY A 130 -0.19 18.67 12.21
C GLY A 130 0.45 18.59 10.82
N GLN A 131 0.93 17.40 10.41
CA GLN A 131 1.57 17.18 9.12
C GLN A 131 0.55 16.75 8.07
N ARG A 132 -0.07 17.76 7.43
CA ARG A 132 -1.10 17.56 6.40
C ARG A 132 -0.55 17.77 5.00
N SER A 133 -1.07 16.96 4.08
CA SER A 133 -0.79 17.01 2.65
C SER A 133 -2.10 17.08 1.84
N GLY A 134 -2.00 17.14 0.51
CA GLY A 134 -3.14 17.26 -0.40
C GLY A 134 -3.23 18.62 -1.09
N SER A 135 -4.23 18.79 -1.96
CA SER A 135 -4.39 20.02 -2.75
C SER A 135 -4.88 21.23 -1.95
N ASP A 136 -5.56 21.01 -0.83
CA ASP A 136 -5.86 22.02 0.20
C ASP A 136 -5.76 21.36 1.59
N PRO A 137 -4.57 21.31 2.19
CA PRO A 137 -4.34 20.66 3.48
C PRO A 137 -5.18 21.23 4.64
N ALA A 138 -5.73 22.44 4.49
CA ALA A 138 -6.52 23.12 5.51
C ALA A 138 -8.03 22.90 5.38
N ALA A 139 -8.50 22.20 4.33
CA ALA A 139 -9.93 22.06 4.04
C ALA A 139 -10.76 21.49 5.19
N LEU A 140 -10.15 20.64 6.04
CA LEU A 140 -10.81 20.04 7.21
C LEU A 140 -10.70 20.86 8.50
N ASP A 141 -10.01 22.01 8.54
CA ASP A 141 -9.75 22.79 9.78
C ASP A 141 -11.00 23.11 10.59
N GLY A 142 -12.10 23.46 9.90
CA GLY A 142 -13.37 23.76 10.55
C GLY A 142 -13.94 22.54 11.27
N LEU A 143 -13.96 21.39 10.60
CA LEU A 143 -14.50 20.14 11.13
C LEU A 143 -13.59 19.54 12.21
N LEU A 144 -12.26 19.60 12.04
CA LEU A 144 -11.29 19.16 13.04
C LEU A 144 -11.49 19.90 14.37
N ARG A 145 -11.67 21.23 14.32
CA ARG A 145 -12.00 22.04 15.50
C ARG A 145 -13.37 21.71 16.07
N GLN A 146 -14.38 21.47 15.22
CA GLN A 146 -15.73 21.12 15.66
C GLN A 146 -15.76 19.81 16.44
N VAL A 147 -15.07 18.78 15.97
CA VAL A 147 -15.04 17.48 16.66
C VAL A 147 -13.99 17.46 17.79
N GLY A 148 -13.04 18.39 17.78
CA GLY A 148 -11.96 18.49 18.76
C GLY A 148 -10.83 17.49 18.49
N LEU A 149 -10.55 17.16 17.23
CA LEU A 149 -9.44 16.28 16.85
C LEU A 149 -8.13 17.08 16.78
N HIS A 150 -7.14 16.73 17.60
CA HIS A 150 -5.83 17.39 17.65
C HIS A 150 -4.75 16.48 18.26
N ASP A 151 -3.47 16.81 18.05
CA ASP A 151 -2.32 16.00 18.49
C ASP A 151 -2.21 15.85 20.01
N GLY A 152 -2.73 16.80 20.78
CA GLY A 152 -2.74 16.69 22.26
C GLY A 152 -3.60 15.56 22.84
N LEU A 153 -4.41 14.85 22.04
CA LEU A 153 -5.28 13.78 22.53
C LEU A 153 -4.56 12.43 22.65
N PRO A 154 -4.97 11.55 23.57
CA PRO A 154 -4.54 10.14 23.56
C PRO A 154 -5.09 9.41 22.33
N ALA A 155 -4.40 8.37 21.85
CA ALA A 155 -4.74 7.64 20.62
C ALA A 155 -6.21 7.16 20.57
N GLN A 156 -6.73 6.61 21.68
CA GLN A 156 -8.13 6.17 21.75
C GLN A 156 -9.14 7.31 21.56
N ALA A 157 -8.82 8.51 22.09
CA ALA A 157 -9.65 9.68 21.88
C ALA A 157 -9.55 10.16 20.42
N ARG A 158 -8.36 10.09 19.79
CA ARG A 158 -8.21 10.41 18.35
C ARG A 158 -9.07 9.48 17.48
N LYS A 159 -9.09 8.17 17.75
CA LYS A 159 -9.98 7.20 17.08
C LYS A 159 -11.46 7.58 17.21
N ALA A 160 -11.92 7.93 18.42
CA ALA A 160 -13.30 8.37 18.62
C ALA A 160 -13.62 9.65 17.83
N ARG A 161 -12.67 10.59 17.76
CA ARG A 161 -12.83 11.92 17.15
C ARG A 161 -12.81 11.87 15.62
N VAL A 162 -12.00 10.99 15.03
CA VAL A 162 -11.96 10.83 13.57
C VAL A 162 -13.20 10.10 13.05
N LEU A 163 -13.79 9.17 13.82
CA LEU A 163 -15.11 8.64 13.49
C LEU A 163 -16.18 9.73 13.55
N ALA A 164 -16.15 10.58 14.58
CA ALA A 164 -17.04 11.73 14.69
C ALA A 164 -16.83 12.77 13.56
N LEU A 165 -15.63 12.84 12.97
CA LEU A 165 -15.34 13.66 11.79
C LEU A 165 -16.10 13.14 10.57
N GLY A 166 -16.06 11.82 10.31
CA GLY A 166 -16.87 11.20 9.24
C GLY A 166 -18.37 11.40 9.43
N GLU A 167 -18.86 11.29 10.68
CA GLU A 167 -20.27 11.60 11.01
C GLU A 167 -20.64 13.08 10.81
N ALA A 168 -19.73 14.00 11.14
CA ALA A 168 -19.95 15.43 10.97
C ALA A 168 -19.96 15.82 9.48
N LEU A 169 -19.13 15.16 8.68
CA LEU A 169 -19.00 15.39 7.24
C LEU A 169 -20.21 14.84 6.47
N SER A 170 -20.65 13.62 6.81
CA SER A 170 -21.77 12.97 6.14
C SER A 170 -23.16 13.35 6.67
N GLY A 171 -23.21 13.85 7.91
CA GLY A 171 -24.45 14.00 8.65
C GLY A 171 -25.07 12.68 9.11
N GLN A 172 -24.44 11.53 8.79
CA GLN A 172 -24.89 10.20 9.18
C GLN A 172 -24.26 9.82 10.51
N ARG A 173 -24.99 9.04 11.32
CA ARG A 173 -24.51 8.58 12.63
C ARG A 173 -24.18 7.10 12.56
N LEU A 174 -22.99 6.75 13.03
CA LEU A 174 -22.65 5.36 13.26
C LEU A 174 -23.37 4.91 14.53
N THR A 175 -24.13 3.83 14.44
CA THR A 175 -24.93 3.33 15.58
C THR A 175 -24.67 1.85 15.82
N PRO A 176 -24.87 1.36 17.06
CA PRO A 176 -24.90 -0.07 17.33
C PRO A 176 -25.91 -0.86 16.46
N GLN A 177 -26.98 -0.20 15.99
CA GLN A 177 -27.95 -0.84 15.10
C GLN A 177 -27.39 -1.04 13.69
N TRP A 178 -26.58 -0.10 13.20
CA TRP A 178 -25.90 -0.24 11.91
C TRP A 178 -24.95 -1.45 11.89
N LEU A 179 -24.16 -1.65 12.95
CA LEU A 179 -23.26 -2.82 13.03
C LEU A 179 -24.00 -4.16 13.08
N ARG A 180 -25.30 -4.13 13.38
CA ARG A 180 -26.16 -5.31 13.47
C ARG A 180 -27.18 -5.40 12.35
N SER A 181 -27.06 -4.56 11.32
CA SER A 181 -27.88 -4.68 10.12
C SER A 181 -27.15 -5.51 9.08
N ASP A 182 -27.93 -6.13 8.20
CA ASP A 182 -27.39 -6.80 7.02
C ASP A 182 -26.57 -5.79 6.18
N GLN A 183 -25.43 -6.25 5.67
CA GLN A 183 -24.54 -5.44 4.84
C GLN A 183 -24.34 -6.10 3.48
N PHE A 184 -24.17 -5.29 2.44
CA PHE A 184 -23.82 -5.80 1.13
C PHE A 184 -22.32 -6.00 1.09
N THR A 185 -21.87 -7.26 0.99
CA THR A 185 -20.47 -7.63 1.00
C THR A 185 -19.94 -7.86 -0.41
N VAL A 186 -18.70 -7.43 -0.64
CA VAL A 186 -17.95 -7.69 -1.85
C VAL A 186 -16.50 -8.00 -1.50
N LEU A 187 -15.78 -8.67 -2.41
CA LEU A 187 -14.36 -8.98 -2.26
C LEU A 187 -13.51 -8.19 -3.25
N VAL A 188 -12.44 -7.57 -2.76
CA VAL A 188 -11.40 -6.92 -3.56
C VAL A 188 -10.22 -7.87 -3.70
N THR A 189 -10.34 -8.83 -4.62
CA THR A 189 -9.32 -9.88 -4.85
C THR A 189 -8.20 -9.46 -5.80
N ASP A 190 -8.42 -8.43 -6.63
CA ASP A 190 -7.40 -7.80 -7.48
C ASP A 190 -7.42 -6.28 -7.31
N PRO A 191 -6.73 -5.75 -6.27
CA PRO A 191 -6.78 -4.33 -5.93
C PRO A 191 -6.37 -3.41 -7.08
N LEU A 192 -7.00 -2.23 -7.16
CA LEU A 192 -6.63 -1.21 -8.12
C LEU A 192 -5.16 -0.79 -7.95
N PRO A 193 -4.38 -0.63 -9.04
CA PRO A 193 -2.99 -0.21 -8.94
C PRO A 193 -2.90 1.25 -8.49
N ASP A 194 -1.93 1.56 -7.64
CA ASP A 194 -1.67 2.95 -7.23
C ASP A 194 -1.30 3.84 -8.42
N PRO A 195 -1.51 5.17 -8.31
CA PRO A 195 -1.01 6.11 -9.32
C PRO A 195 0.49 5.92 -9.55
N LEU A 196 0.91 5.94 -10.82
CA LEU A 196 2.30 5.74 -11.21
C LEU A 196 3.26 6.65 -10.42
N VAL A 197 2.85 7.91 -10.25
CA VAL A 197 3.59 8.91 -9.48
C VAL A 197 2.72 9.35 -8.31
N PRO A 198 3.12 9.07 -7.06
CA PRO A 198 2.43 9.58 -5.88
C PRO A 198 2.29 11.11 -5.90
N ALA A 199 1.15 11.64 -5.48
CA ALA A 199 0.86 13.08 -5.54
C ALA A 199 1.89 13.95 -4.79
N ALA A 200 2.44 13.44 -3.68
CA ALA A 200 3.50 14.09 -2.91
C ALA A 200 4.78 14.37 -3.73
N LEU A 201 4.98 13.68 -4.86
CA LEU A 201 6.13 13.87 -5.75
C LEU A 201 5.87 14.86 -6.88
N LEU A 202 4.67 15.43 -6.96
CA LEU A 202 4.30 16.35 -8.04
C LEU A 202 4.38 17.82 -7.62
N ASN A 203 4.34 18.12 -6.30
CA ASN A 203 4.29 19.49 -5.79
C ASN A 203 5.12 19.66 -4.49
N PRO A 204 6.39 20.10 -4.57
CA PRO A 204 7.14 20.36 -5.81
C PRO A 204 7.45 19.05 -6.53
N ARG A 205 7.52 19.11 -7.85
CA ARG A 205 7.85 17.95 -8.68
C ARG A 205 9.24 17.43 -8.33
N ALA A 206 9.36 16.14 -8.01
CA ALA A 206 10.62 15.52 -7.68
C ALA A 206 11.55 15.50 -8.91
N PRO A 207 12.79 16.03 -8.83
CA PRO A 207 13.66 16.18 -10.00
C PRO A 207 13.97 14.89 -10.76
N PHE A 208 14.02 13.75 -10.06
CA PHE A 208 14.30 12.46 -10.69
C PHE A 208 13.21 12.01 -11.68
N LEU A 209 12.00 12.57 -11.58
CA LEU A 209 10.91 12.29 -12.51
C LEU A 209 11.19 12.82 -13.92
N ASP A 210 12.12 13.77 -14.04
CA ASP A 210 12.52 14.39 -15.31
C ASP A 210 13.84 13.81 -15.86
N GLU A 211 14.45 12.84 -15.15
CA GLU A 211 15.57 12.08 -15.68
C GLU A 211 15.14 11.33 -16.96
N PRO A 212 15.96 11.29 -18.04
CA PRO A 212 15.53 10.77 -19.34
C PRO A 212 14.94 9.35 -19.30
N GLU A 213 15.50 8.49 -18.46
CA GLU A 213 15.04 7.11 -18.31
C GLU A 213 13.69 7.03 -17.59
N MET A 214 13.53 7.76 -16.48
CA MET A 214 12.26 7.83 -15.74
C MET A 214 11.16 8.45 -16.59
N ALA A 215 11.44 9.57 -17.27
CA ALA A 215 10.49 10.23 -18.16
C ALA A 215 10.02 9.31 -19.29
N ARG A 216 10.94 8.50 -19.87
CA ARG A 216 10.60 7.51 -20.91
C ARG A 216 9.71 6.40 -20.35
N ILE A 217 10.02 5.86 -19.17
CA ILE A 217 9.22 4.81 -18.51
C ILE A 217 7.80 5.32 -18.23
N LEU A 218 7.68 6.51 -17.66
CA LEU A 218 6.39 7.12 -17.30
C LEU A 218 5.56 7.53 -18.52
N ALA A 219 6.19 7.90 -19.63
CA ALA A 219 5.48 8.29 -20.85
C ALA A 219 4.80 7.11 -21.56
N ASN A 220 5.28 5.88 -21.36
CA ASN A 220 4.71 4.67 -21.95
C ASN A 220 4.91 3.44 -21.04
N PRO A 221 4.15 3.32 -19.94
CA PRO A 221 4.22 2.20 -19.01
C PRO A 221 3.65 0.94 -19.68
N SER A 222 4.50 0.18 -20.35
CA SER A 222 4.12 -1.00 -21.14
C SER A 222 5.08 -2.16 -20.85
N PRO A 223 4.75 -3.41 -21.23
CA PRO A 223 5.65 -4.55 -21.03
C PRO A 223 7.08 -4.34 -21.58
N ALA A 224 7.25 -3.44 -22.56
CA ALA A 224 8.54 -3.08 -23.14
C ALA A 224 9.52 -2.42 -22.15
N VAL A 225 9.04 -1.77 -21.08
CA VAL A 225 9.90 -1.09 -20.09
C VAL A 225 10.31 -1.97 -18.91
N LEU A 226 9.73 -3.17 -18.76
CA LEU A 226 9.97 -4.05 -17.62
C LEU A 226 11.46 -4.44 -17.49
N LEU A 227 12.13 -4.68 -18.62
CA LEU A 227 13.57 -5.01 -18.61
C LEU A 227 14.41 -3.85 -18.07
N ASP A 228 14.06 -2.61 -18.43
CA ASP A 228 14.78 -1.42 -17.96
C ASP A 228 14.58 -1.23 -16.45
N ILE A 229 13.36 -1.44 -15.96
CA ILE A 229 13.05 -1.42 -14.53
C ILE A 229 13.87 -2.47 -13.77
N THR A 230 13.92 -3.70 -14.27
CA THR A 230 14.73 -4.76 -13.68
C THR A 230 16.22 -4.40 -13.65
N LYS A 231 16.77 -3.84 -14.74
CA LYS A 231 18.17 -3.40 -14.80
C LYS A 231 18.46 -2.29 -13.79
N LEU A 232 17.57 -1.30 -13.66
CA LEU A 232 17.68 -0.23 -12.67
C LEU A 232 17.69 -0.81 -11.25
N ALA A 233 16.75 -1.68 -10.92
CA ALA A 233 16.68 -2.34 -9.61
C ALA A 233 17.96 -3.14 -9.28
N VAL A 234 18.49 -3.90 -10.25
CA VAL A 234 19.75 -4.63 -10.10
C VAL A 234 20.92 -3.67 -9.88
N SER A 235 20.97 -2.54 -10.58
CA SER A 235 22.05 -1.56 -10.44
C SER A 235 22.17 -0.99 -9.02
N PHE A 236 21.05 -0.81 -8.30
CA PHE A 236 21.07 -0.39 -6.89
C PHE A 236 21.76 -1.42 -6.00
N ALA A 237 21.48 -2.72 -6.19
CA ALA A 237 22.12 -3.77 -5.41
C ALA A 237 23.62 -3.89 -5.72
N VAL A 238 24.00 -3.80 -7.00
CA VAL A 238 25.40 -3.86 -7.43
C VAL A 238 26.21 -2.67 -6.93
N ALA A 239 25.63 -1.47 -6.92
CA ALA A 239 26.30 -0.28 -6.39
C ALA A 239 26.44 -0.31 -4.86
N ALA A 240 25.49 -0.93 -4.16
CA ALA A 240 25.46 -0.94 -2.69
C ALA A 240 26.35 -2.03 -2.06
N ILE A 241 26.69 -3.09 -2.80
CA ILE A 241 27.44 -4.23 -2.28
C ILE A 241 28.55 -4.61 -3.26
N ASP A 242 29.76 -4.71 -2.73
CA ASP A 242 30.89 -5.33 -3.42
C ASP A 242 30.65 -6.85 -3.48
N LEU A 243 29.91 -7.27 -4.51
CA LEU A 243 29.70 -8.68 -4.79
C LEU A 243 30.97 -9.20 -5.47
N GLU A 244 31.75 -9.96 -4.71
CA GLU A 244 32.83 -10.80 -5.26
C GLU A 244 32.34 -11.55 -6.53
N ASP A 245 33.25 -11.74 -7.48
CA ASP A 245 33.07 -12.57 -8.69
C ASP A 245 32.14 -12.02 -9.79
N SER A 246 32.03 -10.71 -9.99
CA SER A 246 31.34 -10.10 -11.16
C SER A 246 29.88 -10.56 -11.35
N LEU A 247 29.24 -11.14 -10.32
CA LEU A 247 27.91 -11.76 -10.43
C LEU A 247 26.84 -10.75 -10.82
N GLY A 248 26.92 -9.53 -10.28
CA GLY A 248 26.06 -8.43 -10.65
C GLY A 248 26.21 -8.05 -12.14
N GLU A 249 27.44 -7.96 -12.61
CA GLU A 249 27.75 -7.66 -14.02
C GLU A 249 27.30 -8.79 -14.95
N GLU A 250 27.48 -10.04 -14.55
CA GLU A 250 27.01 -11.21 -15.31
C GLU A 250 25.48 -11.24 -15.40
N THR A 251 24.78 -10.94 -14.30
CA THR A 251 23.32 -10.80 -14.29
C THR A 251 22.87 -9.68 -15.23
N LEU A 252 23.46 -8.48 -15.12
CA LEU A 252 23.15 -7.36 -16.03
C LEU A 252 23.41 -7.73 -17.49
N ARG A 253 24.48 -8.48 -17.76
CA ARG A 253 24.80 -8.98 -19.11
C ARG A 253 23.78 -9.99 -19.63
N VAL A 254 23.32 -10.93 -18.80
CA VAL A 254 22.24 -11.87 -19.18
C VAL A 254 20.96 -11.09 -19.50
N LEU A 255 20.63 -10.09 -18.68
CA LEU A 255 19.44 -9.25 -18.90
C LEU A 255 19.53 -8.46 -20.20
N GLU A 256 20.67 -7.83 -20.47
CA GLU A 256 20.83 -6.93 -21.61
C GLU A 256 21.03 -7.66 -22.94
N HIS A 257 21.78 -8.76 -22.96
CA HIS A 257 22.19 -9.43 -24.19
C HIS A 257 21.57 -10.81 -24.37
N GLY A 258 20.77 -11.28 -23.40
CA GLY A 258 20.21 -12.62 -23.39
C GLY A 258 21.24 -13.72 -23.10
N GLU A 259 20.79 -14.96 -23.26
CA GLU A 259 21.63 -16.15 -23.10
C GLU A 259 22.59 -16.31 -24.29
N ARG A 260 23.85 -16.62 -24.00
CA ARG A 260 24.87 -17.02 -24.99
C ARG A 260 24.75 -18.50 -25.33
N SER A 261 24.23 -19.29 -24.41
CA SER A 261 24.00 -20.73 -24.57
C SER A 261 22.72 -21.14 -23.84
N PRO A 262 21.96 -22.12 -24.37
CA PRO A 262 20.75 -22.59 -23.71
C PRO A 262 20.98 -22.95 -22.25
N GLY A 263 20.16 -22.39 -21.35
CA GLY A 263 20.20 -22.69 -19.91
C GLY A 263 21.24 -21.90 -19.12
N GLU A 264 21.92 -20.93 -19.74
CA GLU A 264 22.86 -20.04 -19.04
C GLU A 264 22.17 -19.26 -17.91
N ARG A 265 20.94 -18.78 -18.13
CA ARG A 265 20.16 -18.05 -17.12
C ARG A 265 19.87 -18.94 -15.91
N GLU A 266 19.42 -20.16 -16.15
CA GLU A 266 19.09 -21.11 -15.08
C GLU A 266 20.34 -21.56 -14.32
N ALA A 267 21.46 -21.75 -15.03
CA ALA A 267 22.76 -22.03 -14.40
C ALA A 267 23.22 -20.86 -13.50
N LEU A 268 23.04 -19.62 -13.94
CA LEU A 268 23.35 -18.42 -13.16
C LEU A 268 22.44 -18.31 -11.93
N ARG A 269 21.12 -18.49 -12.08
CA ARG A 269 20.16 -18.54 -10.95
C ARG A 269 20.56 -19.60 -9.92
N SER A 270 20.86 -20.81 -10.38
CA SER A 270 21.33 -21.91 -9.52
C SER A 270 22.66 -21.60 -8.81
N ARG A 271 23.54 -20.79 -9.40
CA ARG A 271 24.78 -20.34 -8.75
C ARG A 271 24.50 -19.28 -7.68
N LEU A 272 23.66 -18.29 -7.99
CA LEU A 272 23.21 -17.26 -7.05
C LEU A 272 22.52 -17.88 -5.82
N ALA A 273 21.58 -18.81 -6.05
CA ALA A 273 20.86 -19.50 -4.98
C ALA A 273 21.80 -20.30 -4.06
N ARG A 274 22.81 -20.99 -4.62
CA ARG A 274 23.81 -21.72 -3.82
C ARG A 274 24.65 -20.77 -2.97
N LEU A 275 25.12 -19.67 -3.55
CA LEU A 275 25.91 -18.68 -2.82
C LEU A 275 25.09 -18.00 -1.72
N ARG A 276 23.81 -17.74 -1.97
CA ARG A 276 22.88 -17.22 -0.97
C ARG A 276 22.77 -18.15 0.23
N VAL A 277 22.52 -19.44 -0.01
CA VAL A 277 22.41 -20.44 1.07
C VAL A 277 23.69 -20.53 1.89
N GLU A 278 24.86 -20.43 1.26
CA GLU A 278 26.13 -20.41 1.99
C GLU A 278 26.31 -19.12 2.80
N THR A 279 25.95 -17.97 2.22
CA THR A 279 25.98 -16.67 2.89
C THR A 279 25.04 -16.64 4.11
N ASP A 280 23.82 -17.19 3.99
CA ASP A 280 22.86 -17.31 5.10
C ASP A 280 23.40 -18.20 6.23
N ARG A 281 24.05 -19.31 5.89
CA ARG A 281 24.68 -20.19 6.88
C ARG A 281 25.82 -19.48 7.59
N GLN A 282 26.62 -18.71 6.86
CA GLN A 282 27.70 -17.92 7.43
C GLN A 282 27.14 -16.84 8.37
N ALA A 283 26.12 -16.09 7.94
CA ALA A 283 25.45 -15.07 8.74
C ALA A 283 24.92 -15.65 10.06
N LYS A 284 24.20 -16.77 10.01
CA LYS A 284 23.69 -17.47 11.21
C LYS A 284 24.81 -17.94 12.14
N ARG A 285 25.91 -18.46 11.60
CA ARG A 285 27.07 -18.90 12.40
C ARG A 285 27.77 -17.72 13.07
N THR A 286 27.94 -16.60 12.37
CA THR A 286 28.50 -15.38 12.92
C THR A 286 27.59 -14.84 14.03
N GLN A 287 26.29 -14.72 13.77
CA GLN A 287 25.30 -14.27 14.76
C GLN A 287 25.27 -15.12 16.03
N ALA A 288 25.39 -16.45 15.90
CA ALA A 288 25.45 -17.36 17.04
C ALA A 288 26.73 -17.22 17.88
N ARG A 289 27.80 -16.64 17.31
CA ARG A 289 29.07 -16.38 17.99
C ARG A 289 29.18 -14.95 18.53
N SER A 290 28.39 -14.03 17.99
CA SER A 290 28.31 -12.64 18.43
C SER A 290 27.61 -12.52 19.78
N MET A 291 28.08 -11.58 20.62
CA MET A 291 27.39 -11.25 21.87
C MET A 291 26.06 -10.53 21.56
N PRO A 292 25.02 -10.68 22.39
CA PRO A 292 23.78 -9.92 22.24
C PRO A 292 24.06 -8.42 22.12
N GLY A 293 23.64 -7.80 21.01
CA GLY A 293 23.86 -6.38 20.71
C GLY A 293 25.05 -6.05 19.79
N THR A 294 25.82 -7.04 19.32
CA THR A 294 26.88 -6.86 18.30
C THR A 294 26.39 -7.26 16.90
N THR A 295 25.55 -6.42 16.29
CA THR A 295 24.99 -6.66 14.94
C THR A 295 25.94 -6.31 13.79
N ASP A 296 26.94 -5.45 14.04
CA ASP A 296 27.74 -4.82 12.97
C ASP A 296 28.52 -5.81 12.08
N GLU A 297 28.94 -6.95 12.62
CA GLU A 297 29.68 -7.97 11.85
C GLU A 297 28.77 -8.87 11.00
N VAL A 298 27.49 -9.00 11.35
CA VAL A 298 26.54 -9.88 10.66
C VAL A 298 25.81 -9.14 9.53
N MET A 299 25.57 -7.84 9.71
CA MET A 299 24.82 -7.01 8.75
C MET A 299 25.36 -7.07 7.31
N PRO A 300 26.68 -7.05 7.05
CA PRO A 300 27.20 -7.20 5.69
C PRO A 300 26.81 -8.53 5.03
N LEU A 301 26.77 -9.62 5.79
CA LEU A 301 26.38 -10.94 5.27
C LEU A 301 24.89 -10.99 4.95
N TRP A 302 24.03 -10.42 5.79
CA TRP A 302 22.60 -10.31 5.49
C TRP A 302 22.33 -9.43 4.28
N ARG A 303 23.05 -8.31 4.14
CA ARG A 303 22.98 -7.46 2.94
C ARG A 303 23.44 -8.21 1.69
N LYS A 304 24.55 -8.95 1.74
CA LYS A 304 25.03 -9.80 0.63
C LYS A 304 23.98 -10.85 0.25
N SER A 305 23.38 -11.53 1.23
CA SER A 305 22.31 -12.50 0.98
C SER A 305 21.08 -11.86 0.29
N ALA A 306 20.63 -10.70 0.78
CA ALA A 306 19.51 -9.99 0.17
C ALA A 306 19.79 -9.59 -1.29
N ALA A 307 21.03 -9.19 -1.63
CA ALA A 307 21.39 -8.87 -3.00
C ALA A 307 21.39 -10.11 -3.90
N LEU A 308 21.88 -11.25 -3.40
CA LEU A 308 21.83 -12.50 -4.14
C LEU A 308 20.38 -12.94 -4.43
N VAL A 309 19.46 -12.73 -3.49
CA VAL A 309 18.02 -12.93 -3.73
C VAL A 309 17.53 -12.03 -4.87
N LEU A 310 17.85 -10.74 -4.82
CA LEU A 310 17.43 -9.80 -5.86
C LEU A 310 17.94 -10.22 -7.24
N LEU A 311 19.23 -10.57 -7.36
CA LEU A 311 19.81 -11.02 -8.64
C LEU A 311 19.15 -12.32 -9.14
N GLU A 312 18.83 -13.24 -8.24
CA GLU A 312 18.14 -14.50 -8.57
C GLU A 312 16.73 -14.26 -9.12
N LEU A 313 15.98 -13.33 -8.49
CA LEU A 313 14.62 -12.95 -8.87
C LEU A 313 14.60 -12.11 -10.16
N ALA A 314 15.60 -11.24 -10.36
CA ALA A 314 15.72 -10.45 -11.59
C ALA A 314 15.87 -11.32 -12.86
N LEU A 315 16.36 -12.55 -12.71
CA LEU A 315 16.51 -13.50 -13.80
C LEU A 315 15.25 -14.35 -14.05
N ASP A 316 14.12 -14.05 -13.41
CA ASP A 316 12.89 -14.79 -13.63
C ASP A 316 12.48 -14.81 -15.12
N PRO A 317 11.98 -15.94 -15.66
CA PRO A 317 11.47 -16.01 -17.02
C PRO A 317 10.29 -15.07 -17.29
N SER A 318 9.48 -14.76 -16.27
CA SER A 318 8.39 -13.78 -16.34
C SER A 318 8.96 -12.37 -16.18
N PRO A 319 8.90 -11.50 -17.22
CA PRO A 319 9.42 -10.14 -17.12
C PRO A 319 8.70 -9.30 -16.06
N VAL A 320 7.41 -9.58 -15.83
CA VAL A 320 6.59 -8.91 -14.81
C VAL A 320 7.07 -9.32 -13.41
N ASP A 321 7.20 -10.62 -13.15
CA ASP A 321 7.62 -11.10 -11.83
C ASP A 321 9.08 -10.74 -11.54
N ALA A 322 9.94 -10.75 -12.56
CA ALA A 322 11.31 -10.26 -12.46
C ALA A 322 11.37 -8.78 -12.06
N ALA A 323 10.63 -7.91 -12.76
CA ALA A 323 10.64 -6.47 -12.48
C ALA A 323 10.02 -6.15 -11.11
N ARG A 324 8.89 -6.80 -10.78
CA ARG A 324 8.18 -6.63 -9.50
C ARG A 324 9.10 -6.99 -8.34
N SER A 325 9.60 -8.21 -8.37
CA SER A 325 10.45 -8.75 -7.30
C SER A 325 11.75 -7.96 -7.18
N ALA A 326 12.35 -7.56 -8.30
CA ALA A 326 13.59 -6.79 -8.27
C ALA A 326 13.36 -5.38 -7.69
N ALA A 327 12.31 -4.66 -8.12
CA ALA A 327 12.00 -3.31 -7.65
C ALA A 327 11.67 -3.30 -6.14
N GLU A 328 10.87 -4.26 -5.68
CA GLU A 328 10.55 -4.43 -4.24
C GLU A 328 11.84 -4.65 -3.42
N ARG A 329 12.68 -5.61 -3.84
CA ARG A 329 13.89 -5.95 -3.08
C ARG A 329 14.97 -4.87 -3.16
N ALA A 330 14.99 -4.08 -4.23
CA ALA A 330 15.95 -2.99 -4.41
C ALA A 330 15.82 -1.91 -3.32
N GLY A 331 14.63 -1.79 -2.69
CA GLY A 331 14.39 -0.88 -1.57
C GLY A 331 15.41 -1.02 -0.44
N ASN A 332 15.93 -2.24 -0.21
CA ASN A 332 16.94 -2.53 0.82
C ASN A 332 18.33 -1.96 0.52
N PHE A 333 18.56 -1.47 -0.70
CA PHE A 333 19.85 -0.99 -1.18
C PHE A 333 19.86 0.50 -1.51
N CYS A 334 18.75 1.20 -1.26
CA CYS A 334 18.68 2.65 -1.46
C CYS A 334 19.70 3.38 -0.59
N ALA A 335 20.53 4.22 -1.21
CA ALA A 335 21.48 5.07 -0.50
C ALA A 335 20.81 6.34 0.04
N THR A 336 19.75 6.81 -0.63
CA THR A 336 19.06 8.06 -0.32
C THR A 336 17.54 7.89 -0.29
N GLY A 337 16.85 8.84 0.34
CA GLY A 337 15.39 8.92 0.26
C GLY A 337 14.89 9.11 -1.18
N THR A 338 15.65 9.81 -2.03
CA THR A 338 15.34 9.97 -3.45
C THR A 338 15.36 8.63 -4.19
N ASP A 339 16.31 7.74 -3.89
CA ASP A 339 16.36 6.41 -4.49
C ASP A 339 15.15 5.57 -4.08
N HIS A 340 14.75 5.68 -2.82
CA HIS A 340 13.55 5.00 -2.33
C HIS A 340 12.29 5.49 -3.04
N MET A 341 12.15 6.82 -3.22
CA MET A 341 11.02 7.39 -3.98
C MET A 341 11.07 7.00 -5.46
N ARG A 342 12.27 6.89 -6.05
CA ARG A 342 12.46 6.40 -7.43
C ARG A 342 11.95 4.96 -7.57
N LEU A 343 12.39 4.06 -6.69
CA LEU A 343 11.95 2.66 -6.72
C LEU A 343 10.45 2.52 -6.47
N ARG A 344 9.87 3.32 -5.58
CA ARG A 344 8.41 3.33 -5.37
C ARG A 344 7.65 3.64 -6.67
N VAL A 345 8.08 4.64 -7.43
CA VAL A 345 7.49 4.97 -8.74
C VAL A 345 7.65 3.80 -9.73
N LEU A 346 8.82 3.18 -9.78
CA LEU A 346 9.05 2.02 -10.65
C LEU A 346 8.16 0.82 -10.26
N SER A 347 8.01 0.53 -8.96
CA SER A 347 7.09 -0.50 -8.48
C SER A 347 5.66 -0.22 -8.90
N ASN A 348 5.19 1.03 -8.77
CA ASN A 348 3.84 1.41 -9.22
C ASN A 348 3.67 1.20 -10.73
N VAL A 349 4.70 1.48 -11.54
CA VAL A 349 4.67 1.19 -12.99
C VAL A 349 4.57 -0.31 -13.26
N VAL A 350 5.32 -1.14 -12.54
CA VAL A 350 5.24 -2.60 -12.70
C VAL A 350 3.85 -3.12 -12.31
N GLU A 351 3.31 -2.68 -11.17
CA GLU A 351 1.97 -3.11 -10.75
C GLU A 351 0.90 -2.66 -11.72
N ARG A 352 1.01 -1.45 -12.28
CA ARG A 352 0.09 -0.98 -13.31
C ARG A 352 0.14 -1.84 -14.57
N ILE A 353 1.35 -2.15 -15.08
CA ILE A 353 1.51 -3.02 -16.25
C ILE A 353 0.95 -4.42 -15.95
N ALA A 354 1.22 -4.96 -14.76
CA ALA A 354 0.72 -6.27 -14.37
C ALA A 354 -0.81 -6.29 -14.31
N TYR A 355 -1.41 -5.23 -13.77
CA TYR A 355 -2.87 -5.06 -13.72
C TYR A 355 -3.48 -4.97 -15.12
N ASP A 356 -2.94 -4.10 -15.99
CA ASP A 356 -3.45 -3.92 -17.36
C ASP A 356 -3.33 -5.22 -18.19
N LEU A 357 -2.32 -6.06 -17.94
CA LEU A 357 -2.19 -7.38 -18.59
C LEU A 357 -3.26 -8.39 -18.16
N ARG A 358 -3.80 -8.25 -16.94
CA ARG A 358 -4.91 -9.08 -16.44
C ARG A 358 -6.28 -8.54 -16.90
N HIS A 359 -6.35 -7.25 -17.26
CA HIS A 359 -7.57 -6.53 -17.63
C HIS A 359 -7.43 -5.81 -18.99
N PRO A 360 -7.43 -6.57 -20.11
CA PRO A 360 -7.10 -6.06 -21.45
C PRO A 360 -8.15 -5.17 -22.11
#